data_AF-A0A7U9DKN6-F1
#
_entry.id   AF-A0A7U9DKN6-F1
#
_cell.length_a   1.000
_cell.length_b   1.000
_cell.length_c   1.000
_cell.angle_alpha   90.00
_cell.angle_beta   90.00
_cell.angle_gamma   90.00
#
_symmetry.space_group_name_H-M   'P 1'
#
loop_
_entity.id
_entity.type
_entity.pdbx_description
1 polymer ?
#
loop_
_entity_poly.entity_id
_entity_poly.type
_entity_poly.pdbx_seq_one_letter_code
_entity_poly.pdbx_strand_id
1 'polypeptide(L)'
;MRLLAPDTHAPRPAAAGGRWTAPLTFTSPKDTMHDHHDTSERLASYADVLAGELPDAWTSTYLAPDAKGDLVDLADRIWDLDLVAASLAEHPLRHAAILSRPDGAQLVLVDRHDERDGFLMAAVAPSALLDEAYRGVPEPNGIALADDPFLSAEQVAVDLLARYDRALAQVRHNALDGIQPSHPDQVVLTWQPDGSVATAPADDRAGTILAAHGFVHDPHTGIYRLEGNDTQAQARALRAVGPQLDTLGIGTALQHPAGRPAPTSGPASAPPAPAGTRTPSARTR
;
A
#
# COMPACT_ATOMS: atom_id res chain seq x y z
N MET A 1 40.94 -68.63 27.62
CA MET A 1 41.03 -70.10 27.78
C MET A 1 39.69 -70.59 28.31
N ARG A 2 38.90 -71.31 27.47
CA ARG A 2 37.81 -72.30 27.77
C ARG A 2 36.79 -71.99 28.90
N LEU A 3 35.46 -72.19 28.81
CA LEU A 3 34.60 -72.95 27.89
C LEU A 3 33.10 -72.68 28.22
N LEU A 4 32.27 -72.68 27.17
CA LEU A 4 30.90 -73.23 27.01
C LEU A 4 29.67 -72.76 27.84
N ALA A 5 28.62 -72.38 27.07
CA ALA A 5 27.19 -72.42 27.40
C ALA A 5 26.62 -73.87 27.38
N PRO A 6 25.34 -74.10 27.74
CA PRO A 6 24.31 -74.09 26.68
C PRO A 6 22.89 -73.61 27.08
N ASP A 7 22.11 -73.39 26.01
CA ASP A 7 20.70 -73.01 25.91
C ASP A 7 19.69 -73.88 26.68
N THR A 8 18.53 -73.30 27.00
CA THR A 8 17.25 -74.03 26.89
C THR A 8 16.09 -73.11 26.51
N HIS A 9 15.22 -73.70 25.69
CA HIS A 9 14.25 -73.15 24.76
C HIS A 9 12.92 -72.71 25.40
N ALA A 10 12.19 -71.82 24.72
CA ALA A 10 10.90 -71.22 25.07
C ALA A 10 9.70 -72.22 25.12
N PRO A 11 8.50 -71.78 25.56
CA PRO A 11 7.53 -71.28 24.58
C PRO A 11 6.64 -70.09 25.03
N ARG A 12 6.13 -69.36 24.02
CA ARG A 12 5.04 -68.35 24.10
C ARG A 12 3.73 -68.94 24.65
N PRO A 13 2.89 -68.09 25.27
CA PRO A 13 1.56 -67.82 24.70
C PRO A 13 1.29 -66.30 24.65
N ALA A 14 0.89 -65.74 23.51
CA ALA A 14 -0.49 -65.51 23.07
C ALA A 14 -1.15 -64.31 23.79
N ALA A 15 -1.55 -63.34 22.96
CA ALA A 15 -2.01 -62.01 23.30
C ALA A 15 -3.43 -61.98 23.89
N ALA A 16 -3.69 -61.02 24.79
CA ALA A 16 -5.02 -60.43 25.00
C ALA A 16 -4.94 -59.10 25.77
N GLY A 17 -5.28 -58.00 25.08
CA GLY A 17 -6.13 -56.91 25.61
C GLY A 17 -5.62 -56.04 26.77
N GLY A 18 -4.62 -55.19 26.53
CA GLY A 18 -4.37 -54.00 27.36
C GLY A 18 -5.02 -52.77 26.74
N ARG A 19 -6.19 -52.37 27.25
CA ARG A 19 -6.83 -51.07 26.96
C ARG A 19 -5.91 -49.94 27.44
N TRP A 20 -5.23 -49.26 26.53
CA TRP A 20 -4.68 -47.94 26.80
C TRP A 20 -5.83 -46.95 26.66
N THR A 21 -6.39 -46.52 27.78
CA THR A 21 -7.21 -45.32 27.86
C THR A 21 -6.29 -44.13 27.62
N ALA A 22 -6.32 -43.57 26.42
CA ALA A 22 -5.90 -42.19 26.21
C ALA A 22 -6.81 -41.29 27.07
N PRO A 23 -6.28 -40.30 27.80
CA PRO A 23 -7.14 -39.25 28.33
C PRO A 23 -7.64 -38.45 27.12
N LEU A 24 -8.88 -38.70 26.72
CA LEU A 24 -9.64 -37.75 25.92
C LEU A 24 -9.83 -36.53 26.81
N THR A 25 -9.01 -35.49 26.60
CA THR A 25 -9.31 -34.13 27.05
C THR A 25 -10.63 -33.75 26.40
N PHE A 26 -11.71 -33.95 27.14
CA PHE A 26 -13.01 -33.41 26.83
C PHE A 26 -12.92 -31.91 27.11
N THR A 27 -12.52 -31.13 26.11
CA THR A 27 -12.69 -29.68 26.15
C THR A 27 -14.19 -29.42 26.14
N SER A 28 -14.69 -28.91 27.27
CA SER A 28 -16.08 -28.54 27.41
C SER A 28 -16.38 -27.41 26.42
N PRO A 29 -17.53 -27.39 25.71
CA PRO A 29 -17.89 -26.28 24.81
C PRO A 29 -17.87 -24.92 25.51
N LYS A 30 -18.01 -24.93 26.83
CA LYS A 30 -17.98 -23.74 27.69
C LYS A 30 -16.56 -23.22 27.95
N ASP A 31 -15.54 -24.08 27.92
CA ASP A 31 -14.13 -23.70 28.12
C ASP A 31 -13.56 -23.09 26.84
N THR A 32 -13.96 -23.60 25.67
CA THR A 32 -13.56 -23.02 24.37
C THR A 32 -14.18 -21.63 24.15
N MET A 33 -15.39 -21.40 24.65
CA MET A 33 -16.11 -20.13 24.44
C MET A 33 -15.56 -18.99 25.31
N HIS A 34 -15.05 -19.28 26.52
CA HIS A 34 -14.40 -18.26 27.35
C HIS A 34 -13.03 -17.86 26.78
N ASP A 35 -12.24 -18.83 26.33
CA ASP A 35 -10.88 -18.59 25.84
C ASP A 35 -10.87 -17.69 24.57
N HIS A 36 -11.81 -17.91 23.65
CA HIS A 36 -11.92 -17.09 22.44
C HIS A 36 -12.46 -15.68 22.72
N HIS A 37 -13.33 -15.54 23.72
CA HIS A 37 -13.87 -14.24 24.12
C HIS A 37 -12.78 -13.40 24.80
N ASP A 38 -12.04 -14.00 25.73
CA ASP A 38 -10.95 -13.33 26.44
C ASP A 38 -9.81 -12.92 25.49
N THR A 39 -9.48 -13.75 24.50
CA THR A 39 -8.46 -13.43 23.49
C THR A 39 -8.93 -12.33 22.54
N SER A 40 -10.20 -12.36 22.12
CA SER A 40 -10.80 -11.31 21.28
C SER A 40 -10.83 -9.95 21.98
N GLU A 41 -11.22 -9.92 23.26
CA GLU A 41 -11.24 -8.70 24.06
C GLU A 41 -9.83 -8.17 24.32
N ARG A 42 -8.85 -9.05 24.56
CA ARG A 42 -7.45 -8.67 24.73
C ARG A 42 -6.89 -8.01 23.46
N LEU A 43 -7.12 -8.61 22.29
CA LEU A 43 -6.63 -8.08 21.02
C LEU A 43 -7.26 -6.72 20.70
N ALA A 44 -8.58 -6.59 20.85
CA ALA A 44 -9.28 -5.34 20.61
C ALA A 44 -8.83 -4.23 21.58
N SER A 45 -8.74 -4.53 22.88
CA SER A 45 -8.27 -3.56 23.88
C SER A 45 -6.83 -3.13 23.65
N TYR A 46 -5.96 -4.05 23.23
CA TYR A 46 -4.57 -3.73 22.92
C TYR A 46 -4.48 -2.80 21.70
N ALA A 47 -5.24 -3.11 20.64
CA ALA A 47 -5.30 -2.31 19.43
C ALA A 47 -5.83 -0.89 19.69
N ASP A 48 -6.83 -0.74 20.57
CA ASP A 48 -7.40 0.56 20.91
C ASP A 48 -6.40 1.46 21.65
N VAL A 49 -5.65 0.90 22.62
CA VAL A 49 -4.58 1.65 23.29
C VAL A 49 -3.48 2.01 22.30
N LEU A 50 -3.04 1.05 21.49
CA LEU A 50 -1.98 1.26 20.51
C LEU A 50 -2.36 2.36 19.51
N ALA A 51 -3.59 2.36 18.99
CA ALA A 51 -4.08 3.39 18.07
C ALA A 51 -4.07 4.79 18.70
N GLY A 52 -4.36 4.91 20.00
CA GLY A 52 -4.32 6.18 20.73
C GLY A 52 -2.91 6.73 20.97
N GLU A 53 -1.90 5.86 20.98
CA GLU A 53 -0.50 6.21 21.28
C GLU A 53 0.37 6.40 20.03
N LEU A 54 -0.06 5.86 18.87
CA LEU A 54 0.66 6.08 17.62
C LEU A 54 0.63 7.56 17.19
N PRO A 55 1.68 8.03 16.49
CA PRO A 55 1.65 9.37 15.89
C PRO A 55 0.57 9.42 14.81
N ASP A 56 -0.04 10.58 14.63
CA ASP A 56 -1.22 10.81 13.79
C ASP A 56 -2.52 10.21 14.36
N ALA A 57 -3.66 10.54 13.74
CA ALA A 57 -4.98 10.15 14.25
C ALA A 57 -5.38 8.73 13.84
N TRP A 58 -4.69 7.70 14.34
CA TRP A 58 -5.04 6.30 14.08
C TRP A 58 -6.34 5.90 14.80
N THR A 59 -7.14 5.08 14.13
CA THR A 59 -8.37 4.49 14.69
C THR A 59 -8.34 2.98 14.55
N SER A 60 -8.82 2.27 15.57
CA SER A 60 -8.88 0.80 15.59
C SER A 60 -10.25 0.28 15.18
N THR A 61 -10.29 -0.87 14.50
CA THR A 61 -11.50 -1.62 14.18
C THR A 61 -11.21 -3.11 14.29
N TYR A 62 -12.00 -3.81 15.11
CA TYR A 62 -11.87 -5.25 15.30
C TYR A 62 -12.67 -6.04 14.25
N LEU A 63 -12.03 -7.03 13.63
CA LEU A 63 -12.64 -8.02 12.75
C LEU A 63 -12.86 -9.33 13.51
N ALA A 64 -14.13 -9.63 13.76
CA ALA A 64 -14.53 -10.85 14.46
C ALA A 64 -14.40 -12.11 13.57
N PRO A 65 -14.34 -13.33 14.15
CA PRO A 65 -14.20 -14.57 13.41
C PRO A 65 -15.29 -14.88 12.37
N ASP A 66 -16.46 -14.27 12.51
CA ASP A 66 -17.56 -14.42 11.55
C ASP A 66 -17.37 -13.59 10.27
N ALA A 67 -16.46 -12.60 10.27
CA ALA A 67 -16.12 -11.74 9.14
C ALA A 67 -15.19 -12.44 8.13
N LYS A 68 -15.52 -13.67 7.72
CA LYS A 68 -14.61 -14.56 6.97
C LYS A 68 -14.13 -13.97 5.63
N GLY A 69 -15.00 -13.27 4.90
CA GLY A 69 -14.63 -12.61 3.64
C GLY A 69 -13.58 -11.52 3.89
N ASP A 70 -13.87 -10.63 4.84
CA ASP A 70 -12.98 -9.53 5.21
C ASP A 70 -11.62 -10.03 5.73
N LEU A 71 -11.59 -11.16 6.47
CA LEU A 71 -10.36 -11.77 6.94
C LEU A 71 -9.51 -12.38 5.81
N VAL A 72 -10.14 -12.97 4.80
CA VAL A 72 -9.44 -13.48 3.61
C VAL A 72 -8.87 -12.32 2.79
N ASP A 73 -9.70 -11.31 2.51
CA ASP A 73 -9.28 -10.12 1.77
C ASP A 73 -8.18 -9.35 2.51
N LEU A 74 -8.24 -9.31 3.84
CA LEU A 74 -7.19 -8.74 4.68
C LEU A 74 -5.90 -9.55 4.59
N ALA A 75 -5.96 -10.88 4.74
CA ALA A 75 -4.79 -11.74 4.71
C ALA A 75 -4.00 -11.61 3.38
N ASP A 76 -4.70 -11.53 2.25
CA ASP A 76 -4.09 -11.33 0.93
C ASP A 76 -3.42 -9.96 0.77
N ARG A 77 -3.81 -8.98 1.59
CA ARG A 77 -3.28 -7.61 1.58
C ARG A 77 -2.20 -7.35 2.62
N ILE A 78 -1.88 -8.31 3.49
CA ILE A 78 -0.81 -8.13 4.47
C ILE A 78 0.51 -7.98 3.74
N TRP A 79 1.17 -6.84 3.95
CA TRP A 79 2.38 -6.45 3.24
C TRP A 79 3.63 -6.91 3.99
N ASP A 80 3.81 -8.22 4.01
CA ASP A 80 4.89 -8.92 4.71
C ASP A 80 5.29 -10.18 3.93
N LEU A 81 6.59 -10.48 3.88
CA LEU A 81 7.13 -11.73 3.35
C LEU A 81 8.01 -12.47 4.38
N ASP A 82 7.89 -12.14 5.66
CA ASP A 82 8.75 -12.64 6.72
C ASP A 82 7.92 -13.18 7.90
N LEU A 83 7.90 -12.47 9.03
CA LEU A 83 7.39 -12.97 10.30
C LEU A 83 5.88 -13.26 10.27
N VAL A 84 5.09 -12.34 9.69
CA VAL A 84 3.63 -12.45 9.72
C VAL A 84 3.16 -13.44 8.66
N ALA A 85 3.77 -13.42 7.47
CA ALA A 85 3.53 -14.39 6.42
C ALA A 85 3.84 -15.82 6.89
N ALA A 86 4.96 -16.02 7.60
CA ALA A 86 5.31 -17.33 8.17
C ALA A 86 4.27 -17.78 9.20
N SER A 87 3.83 -16.89 10.10
CA SER A 87 2.78 -17.21 11.09
C SER A 87 1.47 -17.62 10.39
N LEU A 88 1.03 -16.87 9.38
CA LEU A 88 -0.23 -17.10 8.68
C LEU A 88 -0.23 -18.37 7.82
N ALA A 89 0.94 -18.81 7.35
CA ALA A 89 1.08 -20.06 6.62
C ALA A 89 0.76 -21.28 7.50
N GLU A 90 1.08 -21.21 8.80
CA GLU A 90 0.80 -22.27 9.77
C GLU A 90 -0.54 -22.07 10.49
N HIS A 91 -0.90 -20.81 10.72
CA HIS A 91 -2.06 -20.40 11.51
C HIS A 91 -2.88 -19.36 10.72
N PRO A 92 -3.83 -19.81 9.87
CA PRO A 92 -4.65 -18.91 9.07
C PRO A 92 -5.42 -17.90 9.92
N LEU A 93 -5.57 -16.68 9.39
CA LEU A 93 -6.17 -15.56 10.11
C LEU A 93 -7.61 -15.87 10.57
N ARG A 94 -7.85 -15.77 11.88
CA ARG A 94 -9.17 -16.05 12.49
C ARG A 94 -9.91 -14.82 12.98
N HIS A 95 -9.18 -13.76 13.28
CA HIS A 95 -9.65 -12.45 13.72
C HIS A 95 -8.46 -11.50 13.64
N ALA A 96 -8.71 -10.20 13.66
CA ALA A 96 -7.66 -9.18 13.62
C ALA A 96 -8.18 -7.86 14.18
N ALA A 97 -7.29 -6.93 14.46
CA ALA A 97 -7.64 -5.52 14.56
C ALA A 97 -6.91 -4.73 13.48
N ILE A 98 -7.64 -3.87 12.78
CA ILE A 98 -7.10 -2.97 11.77
C ILE A 98 -6.97 -1.59 12.40
N LEU A 99 -5.77 -1.04 12.37
CA LEU A 99 -5.52 0.36 12.68
C LEU A 99 -5.50 1.12 11.35
N SER A 100 -6.31 2.17 11.24
CA SER A 100 -6.42 2.98 10.03
C SER A 100 -6.04 4.43 10.32
N ARG A 101 -5.26 5.04 9.44
CA ARG A 101 -4.90 6.46 9.44
C ARG A 101 -5.73 7.21 8.37
N PRO A 102 -6.03 8.52 8.56
CA PRO A 102 -6.87 9.27 7.61
C PRO A 102 -6.34 9.36 6.17
N ASP A 103 -5.04 9.15 5.94
CA ASP A 103 -4.43 9.10 4.60
C ASP A 103 -4.62 7.75 3.89
N GLY A 104 -5.42 6.84 4.47
CA GLY A 104 -5.68 5.50 3.96
C GLY A 104 -4.62 4.47 4.31
N ALA A 105 -3.58 4.82 5.07
CA ALA A 105 -2.62 3.86 5.58
C ALA A 105 -3.27 2.92 6.62
N GLN A 106 -2.90 1.65 6.59
CA GLN A 106 -3.48 0.61 7.43
C GLN A 106 -2.39 -0.30 8.01
N LEU A 107 -2.52 -0.61 9.30
CA LEU A 107 -1.78 -1.66 9.99
C LEU A 107 -2.75 -2.73 10.45
N VAL A 108 -2.27 -3.97 10.57
CA VAL A 108 -3.03 -5.08 11.12
C VAL A 108 -2.32 -5.64 12.34
N LEU A 109 -3.09 -5.91 13.39
CA LEU A 109 -2.69 -6.62 14.59
C LEU A 109 -3.32 -8.01 14.58
N VAL A 110 -2.49 -9.05 14.76
CA VAL A 110 -2.90 -10.46 14.77
C VAL A 110 -2.27 -11.20 15.94
N ASP A 111 -2.85 -12.33 16.32
CA ASP A 111 -2.25 -13.20 17.34
C ASP A 111 -0.88 -13.74 16.91
N ARG A 112 0.00 -13.86 17.90
CA ARG A 112 1.27 -14.57 17.78
C ARG A 112 1.08 -16.02 18.24
N HIS A 113 1.59 -16.97 17.45
CA HIS A 113 1.39 -18.40 17.68
C HIS A 113 2.69 -19.20 17.92
N ASP A 114 3.81 -18.52 18.22
CA ASP A 114 5.03 -19.20 18.64
C ASP A 114 5.08 -19.39 20.17
N GLU A 115 6.22 -19.83 20.73
CA GLU A 115 6.37 -20.07 22.18
C GLU A 115 6.21 -18.80 23.04
N ARG A 116 6.08 -17.62 22.43
CA ARG A 116 5.82 -16.36 23.11
C ARG A 116 4.40 -15.91 22.78
N ASP A 117 3.57 -15.84 23.81
CA ASP A 117 2.27 -15.20 23.72
C ASP A 117 2.42 -13.71 23.32
N GLY A 118 1.40 -13.14 22.70
CA GLY A 118 1.37 -11.73 22.33
C GLY A 118 0.82 -11.50 20.93
N PHE A 119 1.26 -10.42 20.30
CA PHE A 119 0.74 -10.00 19.01
C PHE A 119 1.84 -9.75 17.99
N LEU A 120 1.48 -9.93 16.73
CA LEU A 120 2.24 -9.50 15.57
C LEU A 120 1.54 -8.31 14.92
N MET A 121 2.33 -7.36 14.41
CA MET A 121 1.82 -6.23 13.65
C MET A 121 2.48 -6.14 12.28
N ALA A 122 1.68 -5.91 11.24
CA ALA A 122 2.16 -5.71 9.88
C ALA A 122 1.48 -4.53 9.19
N ALA A 123 2.11 -4.03 8.14
CA ALA A 123 1.50 -3.10 7.22
C ALA A 123 0.48 -3.80 6.31
N VAL A 124 -0.54 -3.06 5.89
CA VAL A 124 -1.53 -3.54 4.91
C VAL A 124 -1.34 -2.75 3.60
N ALA A 125 -1.24 -3.46 2.49
CA ALA A 125 -1.13 -2.87 1.17
C ALA A 125 -2.44 -2.16 0.77
N PRO A 126 -2.38 -0.92 0.24
CA PRO A 126 -3.54 -0.22 -0.30
C PRO A 126 -4.27 -0.98 -1.43
N SER A 127 -5.56 -1.31 -1.27
CA SER A 127 -6.30 -2.10 -2.28
C SER A 127 -6.66 -1.35 -3.55
N ALA A 128 -6.60 -0.01 -3.55
CA ALA A 128 -7.02 0.80 -4.70
C ALA A 128 -5.93 0.96 -5.78
N LEU A 129 -4.71 0.48 -5.53
CA LEU A 129 -3.57 0.64 -6.42
C LEU A 129 -3.36 -0.62 -7.26
N LEU A 130 -2.95 -0.44 -8.52
CA LEU A 130 -2.64 -1.53 -9.44
C LEU A 130 -1.35 -2.25 -9.02
N ASP A 131 -1.25 -3.54 -9.35
CA ASP A 131 -0.09 -4.39 -9.04
C ASP A 131 1.24 -3.80 -9.53
N GLU A 132 1.23 -3.09 -10.67
CA GLU A 132 2.42 -2.43 -11.21
C GLU A 132 3.01 -1.38 -10.27
N ALA A 133 2.17 -0.73 -9.44
CA ALA A 133 2.62 0.26 -8.48
C ALA A 133 3.50 -0.36 -7.38
N TYR A 134 3.31 -1.64 -7.08
CA TYR A 134 4.08 -2.38 -6.07
C TYR A 134 5.40 -2.95 -6.60
N ARG A 135 5.62 -2.90 -7.92
CA ARG A 135 6.82 -3.48 -8.53
C ARG A 135 8.10 -2.84 -8.00
N GLY A 136 8.98 -3.67 -7.42
CA GLY A 136 10.28 -3.25 -6.93
C GLY A 136 10.24 -2.46 -5.61
N VAL A 137 9.09 -2.43 -4.93
CA VAL A 137 8.96 -1.84 -3.60
C VAL A 137 9.25 -2.91 -2.55
N PRO A 138 10.27 -2.74 -1.69
CA PRO A 138 10.49 -3.65 -0.58
C PRO A 138 9.30 -3.66 0.37
N GLU A 139 8.87 -4.85 0.78
CA GLU A 139 7.84 -5.02 1.79
C GLU A 139 8.30 -4.41 3.10
N PRO A 140 7.43 -3.70 3.83
CA PRO A 140 7.76 -3.21 5.15
C PRO A 140 8.24 -4.36 6.03
N ASN A 141 7.52 -5.49 6.03
CA ASN A 141 7.63 -6.61 6.97
C ASN A 141 7.19 -6.25 8.40
N GLY A 142 6.45 -7.15 9.01
CA GLY A 142 5.87 -6.99 10.33
C GLY A 142 6.88 -7.17 11.46
N ILE A 143 6.43 -6.84 12.65
CA ILE A 143 7.19 -6.94 13.89
C ILE A 143 6.38 -7.68 14.95
N ALA A 144 7.08 -8.37 15.85
CA ALA A 144 6.47 -8.84 17.08
C ALA A 144 6.40 -7.71 18.09
N LEU A 145 5.26 -7.60 18.79
CA LEU A 145 5.02 -6.59 19.80
C LEU A 145 5.32 -7.11 21.21
N ALA A 146 5.55 -6.19 22.14
CA ALA A 146 5.64 -6.48 23.56
C ALA A 146 4.23 -6.58 24.18
N ASP A 147 4.14 -7.18 25.38
CA ASP A 147 2.87 -7.25 26.13
C ASP A 147 2.33 -5.86 26.53
N ASP A 148 3.22 -4.87 26.64
CA ASP A 148 2.86 -3.49 26.94
C ASP A 148 2.56 -2.71 25.64
N PRO A 149 1.32 -2.25 25.41
CA PRO A 149 0.96 -1.48 24.21
C PRO A 149 1.66 -0.11 24.13
N PHE A 150 2.06 0.50 25.24
CA PHE A 150 2.76 1.80 25.22
C PHE A 150 4.19 1.65 24.69
N LEU A 151 4.91 0.60 25.14
CA LEU A 151 6.24 0.27 24.60
C LEU A 151 6.17 -0.15 23.13
N SER A 152 5.09 -0.83 22.77
CA SER A 152 4.88 -1.28 21.40
C SER A 152 4.53 -0.12 20.47
N ALA A 153 3.83 0.92 20.95
CA ALA A 153 3.60 2.14 20.19
C ALA A 153 4.92 2.82 19.79
N GLU A 154 5.87 2.94 20.73
CA GLU A 154 7.19 3.50 20.47
C GLU A 154 7.94 2.67 19.40
N GLN A 155 7.95 1.35 19.55
CA GLN A 155 8.59 0.44 18.59
C GLN A 155 7.96 0.54 17.20
N VAL A 156 6.63 0.53 17.12
CA VAL A 156 5.89 0.66 15.86
C VAL A 156 6.20 2.01 15.19
N ALA A 157 6.24 3.10 15.95
CA ALA A 157 6.51 4.43 15.42
C ALA A 157 7.94 4.58 14.87
N VAL A 158 8.95 4.06 15.57
CA VAL A 158 10.36 4.23 15.18
C VAL A 158 10.79 3.24 14.08
N ASP A 159 10.17 2.06 14.00
CA ASP A 159 10.57 1.01 13.05
C ASP A 159 9.53 0.76 11.96
N LEU A 160 8.37 0.17 12.31
CA LEU A 160 7.39 -0.29 11.33
C LEU A 160 6.81 0.86 10.50
N LEU A 161 6.42 1.97 11.14
CA LEU A 161 5.89 3.13 10.44
C LEU A 161 6.93 3.75 9.51
N ALA A 162 8.19 3.87 9.93
CA ALA A 162 9.25 4.42 9.10
C ALA A 162 9.45 3.60 7.80
N ARG A 163 9.41 2.27 7.89
CA ARG A 163 9.47 1.38 6.72
C ARG A 163 8.19 1.45 5.88
N TYR A 164 7.03 1.48 6.52
CA TYR A 164 5.74 1.52 5.84
C TYR A 164 5.54 2.83 5.07
N ASP A 165 5.82 3.98 5.68
CA ASP A 165 5.69 5.29 5.03
C ASP A 165 6.63 5.41 3.83
N ARG A 166 7.85 4.86 3.92
CA ARG A 166 8.78 4.78 2.78
C ARG A 166 8.20 3.92 1.65
N ALA A 167 7.61 2.78 1.97
CA ALA A 167 7.03 1.88 0.98
C ALA A 167 5.79 2.53 0.32
N LEU A 168 4.90 3.15 1.10
CA LEU A 168 3.75 3.90 0.60
C LEU A 168 4.17 5.05 -0.33
N ALA A 169 5.19 5.82 0.05
CA ALA A 169 5.70 6.89 -0.79
C ALA A 169 6.20 6.36 -2.15
N GLN A 170 6.87 5.21 -2.16
CA GLN A 170 7.35 4.59 -3.39
C GLN A 170 6.19 4.05 -4.26
N VAL A 171 5.22 3.36 -3.66
CA VAL A 171 4.05 2.84 -4.42
C VAL A 171 3.23 3.98 -5.00
N ARG A 172 2.97 5.03 -4.21
CA ARG A 172 2.28 6.25 -4.68
C ARG A 172 3.05 6.90 -5.83
N HIS A 173 4.37 6.96 -5.75
CA HIS A 173 5.20 7.46 -6.84
C HIS A 173 5.10 6.61 -8.10
N ASN A 174 5.15 5.28 -7.97
CA ASN A 174 5.00 4.36 -9.10
C ASN A 174 3.59 4.47 -9.74
N ALA A 175 2.56 4.73 -8.93
CA ALA A 175 1.18 4.88 -9.37
C ALA A 175 0.90 6.17 -10.15
N LEU A 176 1.83 7.12 -10.21
CA LEU A 176 1.65 8.38 -10.94
C LEU A 176 1.54 8.19 -12.47
N ASP A 177 1.92 7.03 -13.02
CA ASP A 177 1.71 6.65 -14.44
C ASP A 177 2.03 7.78 -15.45
N GLY A 178 3.19 8.44 -15.27
CA GLY A 178 3.65 9.54 -16.12
C GLY A 178 3.11 10.94 -15.76
N ILE A 179 2.36 11.08 -14.67
CA ILE A 179 2.05 12.36 -14.03
C ILE A 179 3.30 12.86 -13.30
N GLN A 180 3.77 14.05 -13.65
CA GLN A 180 4.86 14.69 -12.94
C GLN A 180 4.35 15.25 -11.60
N PRO A 181 4.99 14.92 -10.45
CA PRO A 181 4.70 15.56 -9.18
C PRO A 181 4.83 17.09 -9.27
N SER A 182 3.93 17.80 -8.61
CA SER A 182 4.01 19.24 -8.44
C SER A 182 5.13 19.62 -7.46
N HIS A 183 5.56 20.87 -7.52
CA HIS A 183 6.46 21.48 -6.54
C HIS A 183 5.67 22.43 -5.62
N PRO A 184 6.20 22.79 -4.43
CA PRO A 184 5.50 23.68 -3.50
C PRO A 184 5.06 25.01 -4.13
N ASP A 185 5.87 25.55 -5.04
CA ASP A 185 5.59 26.83 -5.72
C ASP A 185 5.01 26.64 -7.13
N GLN A 186 4.70 25.40 -7.54
CA GLN A 186 4.19 25.10 -8.89
C GLN A 186 3.34 23.83 -8.95
N VAL A 187 2.07 23.95 -9.32
CA VAL A 187 1.19 22.83 -9.66
C VAL A 187 1.35 22.44 -11.12
N VAL A 188 1.65 21.16 -11.37
CA VAL A 188 1.78 20.58 -12.71
C VAL A 188 0.51 19.78 -13.04
N LEU A 189 -0.30 20.31 -13.94
CA LEU A 189 -1.50 19.69 -14.49
C LEU A 189 -1.13 18.88 -15.74
N THR A 190 -1.42 17.59 -15.75
CA THR A 190 -1.06 16.68 -16.85
C THR A 190 -2.32 16.16 -17.52
N TRP A 191 -2.53 16.51 -18.80
CA TRP A 191 -3.56 15.86 -19.62
C TRP A 191 -3.32 14.37 -19.66
N GLN A 192 -4.38 13.59 -19.66
CA GLN A 192 -4.32 12.13 -19.67
C GLN A 192 -4.85 11.60 -21.01
N PRO A 193 -4.46 10.38 -21.42
CA PRO A 193 -4.91 9.81 -22.70
C PRO A 193 -6.44 9.69 -22.83
N ASP A 194 -7.15 9.59 -21.72
CA ASP A 194 -8.62 9.52 -21.62
C ASP A 194 -9.31 10.91 -21.72
N GLY A 195 -8.53 11.99 -21.81
CA GLY A 195 -9.04 13.37 -21.85
C GLY A 195 -9.27 14.00 -20.47
N SER A 196 -9.01 13.29 -19.38
CA SER A 196 -8.97 13.87 -18.03
C SER A 196 -7.70 14.72 -17.83
N VAL A 197 -7.69 15.53 -16.77
CA VAL A 197 -6.49 16.24 -16.30
C VAL A 197 -6.18 15.77 -14.89
N ALA A 198 -4.95 15.33 -14.68
CA ALA A 198 -4.50 14.80 -13.39
C ALA A 198 -3.29 15.58 -12.86
N THR A 199 -3.18 15.68 -11.54
CA THR A 199 -2.05 16.31 -10.86
C THR A 199 -1.83 15.68 -9.48
N ALA A 200 -0.58 15.63 -9.04
CA ALA A 200 -0.22 15.33 -7.66
C ALA A 200 0.32 16.61 -7.01
N PRO A 201 -0.48 17.35 -6.22
CA PRO A 201 -0.05 18.58 -5.57
C PRO A 201 1.02 18.31 -4.51
N ALA A 202 1.91 19.27 -4.29
CA ALA A 202 2.99 19.15 -3.29
C ALA A 202 2.51 19.44 -1.86
N ASP A 203 1.39 20.15 -1.69
CA ASP A 203 0.83 20.50 -0.40
C ASP A 203 -0.72 20.57 -0.40
N ASP A 204 -1.30 20.55 0.80
CA ASP A 204 -2.75 20.55 1.02
C ASP A 204 -3.44 21.84 0.58
N ARG A 205 -2.70 22.96 0.50
CA ARG A 205 -3.24 24.27 0.10
C ARG A 205 -3.65 24.22 -1.37
N ALA A 206 -2.76 23.68 -2.21
CA ALA A 206 -3.06 23.44 -3.61
C ALA A 206 -4.19 22.41 -3.77
N GLY A 207 -4.16 21.32 -2.99
CA GLY A 207 -5.21 20.30 -2.99
C GLY A 207 -6.61 20.85 -2.70
N THR A 208 -6.73 21.74 -1.71
CA THR A 208 -8.01 22.38 -1.34
C THR A 208 -8.61 23.19 -2.48
N ILE A 209 -7.80 23.95 -3.21
CA ILE A 209 -8.24 24.72 -4.38
C ILE A 209 -8.67 23.78 -5.51
N LEU A 210 -7.89 22.74 -5.79
CA LEU A 210 -8.21 21.76 -6.82
C LEU A 210 -9.58 21.10 -6.53
N ALA A 211 -9.80 20.64 -5.29
CA ALA A 211 -11.08 20.07 -4.87
C ALA A 211 -12.25 21.04 -5.04
N ALA A 212 -12.09 22.30 -4.65
CA ALA A 212 -13.11 23.34 -4.80
C ALA A 212 -13.51 23.60 -6.26
N HIS A 213 -12.63 23.28 -7.21
CA HIS A 213 -12.84 23.46 -8.65
C HIS A 213 -13.16 22.16 -9.40
N GLY A 214 -13.59 21.12 -8.68
CA GLY A 214 -14.14 19.90 -9.27
C GLY A 214 -13.11 18.82 -9.57
N PHE A 215 -11.87 18.96 -9.11
CA PHE A 215 -10.95 17.83 -9.09
C PHE A 215 -11.35 16.87 -7.96
N VAL A 216 -11.44 15.58 -8.28
CA VAL A 216 -11.66 14.53 -7.30
C VAL A 216 -10.31 14.05 -6.78
N HIS A 217 -10.13 14.08 -5.46
CA HIS A 217 -8.94 13.54 -4.80
C HIS A 217 -9.08 12.03 -4.65
N ASP A 218 -8.09 11.29 -5.12
CA ASP A 218 -7.91 9.88 -4.77
C ASP A 218 -6.94 9.79 -3.59
N PRO A 219 -7.42 9.43 -2.38
CA PRO A 219 -6.58 9.39 -1.18
C PRO A 219 -5.48 8.32 -1.26
N HIS A 220 -5.62 7.31 -2.12
CA HIS A 220 -4.65 6.23 -2.22
C HIS A 220 -3.44 6.61 -3.06
N THR A 221 -3.66 7.36 -4.14
CA THR A 221 -2.59 7.85 -5.03
C THR A 221 -2.12 9.26 -4.69
N GLY A 222 -2.93 10.05 -3.98
CA GLY A 222 -2.72 11.50 -3.79
C GLY A 222 -2.98 12.31 -5.06
N ILE A 223 -3.55 11.69 -6.10
CA ILE A 223 -3.80 12.32 -7.39
C ILE A 223 -5.16 13.03 -7.34
N TYR A 224 -5.17 14.26 -7.80
CA TYR A 224 -6.38 15.04 -8.08
C TYR A 224 -6.70 14.93 -9.57
N ARG A 225 -7.90 14.46 -9.90
CA ARG A 225 -8.34 14.25 -11.29
C ARG A 225 -9.59 15.06 -11.63
N LEU A 226 -9.54 15.73 -12.77
CA LEU A 226 -10.66 16.43 -13.38
C LEU A 226 -11.09 15.68 -14.63
N GLU A 227 -12.29 15.10 -14.59
CA GLU A 227 -12.87 14.30 -15.68
C GLU A 227 -13.04 15.11 -16.98
N GLY A 228 -12.87 14.43 -18.12
CA GLY A 228 -12.97 15.01 -19.46
C GLY A 228 -14.35 14.91 -20.13
N ASN A 229 -15.37 14.44 -19.40
CA ASN A 229 -16.70 14.16 -19.95
C ASN A 229 -17.48 15.42 -20.41
N ASP A 230 -17.29 16.56 -19.74
CA ASP A 230 -17.77 17.88 -20.16
C ASP A 230 -16.58 18.82 -20.38
N THR A 231 -16.17 18.93 -21.64
CA THR A 231 -15.05 19.79 -22.06
C THR A 231 -15.26 21.27 -21.74
N GLN A 232 -16.51 21.76 -21.68
CA GLN A 232 -16.78 23.17 -21.32
C GLN A 232 -16.67 23.40 -19.82
N ALA A 233 -17.15 22.46 -19.01
CA ALA A 233 -16.96 22.49 -17.56
C ALA A 233 -15.47 22.37 -17.22
N GLN A 234 -14.77 21.43 -17.85
CA GLN A 234 -13.33 21.21 -17.67
C GLN A 234 -12.53 22.47 -18.04
N ALA A 235 -12.79 23.09 -19.19
CA ALA A 235 -12.09 24.31 -19.60
C ALA A 235 -12.42 25.52 -18.71
N ARG A 236 -13.59 25.55 -18.07
CA ARG A 236 -13.94 26.58 -17.07
C ARG A 236 -13.19 26.36 -15.76
N ALA A 237 -13.15 25.12 -15.27
CA ALA A 237 -12.42 24.76 -14.06
C ALA A 237 -10.92 25.09 -14.20
N LEU A 238 -10.27 24.67 -15.29
CA LEU A 238 -8.86 24.95 -15.54
C LEU A 238 -8.54 26.45 -15.61
N ARG A 239 -9.44 27.26 -16.19
CA ARG A 239 -9.29 28.73 -16.22
C ARG A 239 -9.48 29.39 -14.86
N ALA A 240 -10.28 28.79 -13.98
CA ALA A 240 -10.54 29.32 -12.64
C ALA A 240 -9.44 28.98 -11.64
N VAL A 241 -8.83 27.79 -11.76
CA VAL A 241 -7.80 27.30 -10.82
C VAL A 241 -6.53 28.14 -10.87
N GLY A 242 -6.07 28.53 -12.06
CA GLY A 242 -4.81 29.28 -12.23
C GLY A 242 -4.71 30.53 -11.35
N PRO A 243 -5.66 31.49 -11.45
CA PRO A 243 -5.66 32.67 -10.59
C PRO A 243 -5.74 32.37 -9.10
N GLN A 244 -6.47 31.33 -8.68
CA GLN A 244 -6.59 30.98 -7.27
C GLN A 244 -5.27 30.45 -6.70
N LEU A 245 -4.57 29.59 -7.44
CA LEU A 245 -3.24 29.12 -7.05
C LEU A 245 -2.21 30.26 -7.03
N ASP A 246 -2.29 31.19 -7.99
CA ASP A 246 -1.41 32.37 -8.04
C ASP A 246 -1.57 33.28 -6.81
N THR A 247 -2.79 33.39 -6.24
CA THR A 247 -2.98 34.13 -4.97
C THR A 247 -2.21 33.55 -3.78
N LEU A 248 -1.86 32.26 -3.86
CA LEU A 248 -1.02 31.57 -2.87
C LEU A 248 0.48 31.61 -3.23
N GLY A 249 0.85 32.28 -4.32
CA GLY A 249 2.21 32.27 -4.86
C GLY A 249 2.56 30.98 -5.60
N ILE A 250 1.56 30.18 -5.99
CA ILE A 250 1.75 28.87 -6.62
C ILE A 250 1.48 29.01 -8.12
N GLY A 251 2.51 28.82 -8.94
CA GLY A 251 2.37 28.83 -10.39
C GLY A 251 1.62 27.60 -10.92
N THR A 252 1.09 27.68 -12.14
CA THR A 252 0.47 26.52 -12.81
C THR A 252 1.15 26.20 -14.12
N ALA A 253 1.51 24.94 -14.34
CA ALA A 253 1.98 24.42 -15.61
C ALA A 253 0.98 23.39 -16.14
N LEU A 254 0.59 23.49 -17.41
CA LEU A 254 -0.25 22.49 -18.08
C LEU A 254 0.59 21.75 -19.12
N GLN A 255 0.67 20.43 -19.00
CA GLN A 255 1.46 19.55 -19.86
C GLN A 255 0.62 18.42 -20.43
N HIS A 256 1.11 17.80 -21.50
CA HIS A 256 0.58 16.56 -22.04
C HIS A 256 1.47 15.40 -21.58
N PRO A 257 0.99 14.14 -21.57
CA PRO A 257 1.83 13.01 -21.22
C PRO A 257 3.07 13.00 -22.12
N ALA A 258 4.23 12.69 -21.54
CA ALA A 258 5.48 12.56 -22.26
C ALA A 258 5.41 11.35 -23.22
N GLY A 259 4.80 11.55 -24.38
CA GLY A 259 4.67 10.56 -25.45
C GLY A 259 4.52 11.18 -26.83
N ARG A 260 4.45 12.52 -26.94
CA ARG A 260 4.51 13.19 -28.23
C ARG A 260 5.98 13.30 -28.64
N PRO A 261 6.46 12.55 -29.66
CA PRO A 261 7.76 12.88 -30.25
C PRO A 261 7.72 14.35 -30.65
N ALA A 262 8.76 15.11 -30.28
CA ALA A 262 8.92 16.47 -30.77
C ALA A 262 8.67 16.46 -32.28
N PRO A 263 7.90 17.40 -32.84
CA PRO A 263 7.76 17.47 -34.28
C PRO A 263 9.17 17.55 -34.85
N THR A 264 9.56 16.52 -35.62
CA THR A 264 10.84 16.53 -36.31
C THR A 264 10.80 17.73 -37.23
N SER A 265 11.51 18.79 -36.85
CA SER A 265 11.76 19.94 -37.70
C SER A 265 12.56 19.41 -38.89
N GLY A 266 11.85 19.01 -39.96
CA GLY A 266 12.48 18.76 -41.24
C GLY A 266 13.26 20.01 -41.64
N PRO A 267 14.48 19.87 -42.18
CA PRO A 267 15.30 21.03 -42.54
C PRO A 267 14.49 21.95 -43.46
N ALA A 268 14.46 23.24 -43.11
CA ALA A 268 13.76 24.26 -43.88
C ALA A 268 14.26 24.22 -45.33
N SER A 269 13.35 24.01 -46.27
CA SER A 269 13.66 24.12 -47.70
C SER A 269 14.17 25.53 -47.97
N ALA A 270 15.39 25.64 -48.49
CA ALA A 270 16.01 26.92 -48.79
C ALA A 270 15.11 27.76 -49.72
N PRO A 271 15.00 29.08 -49.50
CA PRO A 271 14.20 29.94 -50.36
C PRO A 271 14.75 29.94 -51.79
N PRO A 272 13.88 29.98 -52.82
CA PRO A 272 14.33 29.99 -54.21
C PRO A 272 15.17 31.25 -54.49
N ALA A 273 16.36 31.05 -55.05
CA ALA A 273 17.28 32.13 -55.38
C ALA A 273 16.65 33.08 -56.43
N PRO A 274 16.81 34.41 -56.29
CA PRO A 274 16.28 35.36 -57.26
C PRO A 274 16.97 35.19 -58.62
N ALA A 275 16.15 35.18 -59.67
CA ALA A 275 16.62 35.12 -61.06
C ALA A 275 17.49 36.35 -61.36
N GLY A 276 18.79 36.10 -61.63
CA GLY A 276 19.74 37.13 -61.99
C GLY A 276 19.30 37.92 -63.23
N THR A 277 19.29 39.24 -63.09
CA THR A 277 19.01 40.20 -64.15
C THR A 277 20.04 40.04 -65.28
N ARG A 278 19.58 39.67 -66.48
CA ARG A 278 20.43 39.65 -67.69
C ARG A 278 20.79 41.08 -68.07
N THR A 279 22.07 41.43 -67.94
CA THR A 279 22.66 42.60 -68.60
C THR A 279 23.06 42.24 -70.04
N PRO A 280 22.64 43.00 -71.06
CA PRO A 280 23.15 42.85 -72.41
C PRO A 280 24.44 43.66 -72.56
N SER A 281 25.56 43.01 -72.90
CA SER A 281 26.76 43.71 -73.36
C SER A 281 26.94 43.55 -74.86
N ALA A 282 27.13 44.70 -75.48
CA ALA A 282 27.16 44.96 -76.90
C ALA A 282 28.42 44.46 -77.61
N ARG A 283 28.23 44.27 -78.92
CA ARG A 283 29.17 43.91 -79.99
C ARG A 283 30.08 45.08 -80.38
N THR A 284 31.40 44.88 -80.51
CA THR A 284 32.30 45.53 -81.51
C THR A 284 33.69 44.87 -81.42
N ARG A 285 34.07 44.02 -82.40
CA ARG A 285 34.85 44.23 -83.64
C ARG A 285 36.31 43.82 -83.47
#